data_AF-I3YY31-F1
#
_entry.id   AF-I3YY31-F1
#
_cell.length_a   1.000
_cell.length_b   1.000
_cell.length_c   1.000
_cell.angle_alpha   90.00
_cell.angle_beta   90.00
_cell.angle_gamma   90.00
#
_symmetry.space_group_name_H-M   'P 1'
#
loop_
_entity.id
_entity.type
_entity.pdbx_description
1 polymer ?
#
loop_
_entity_poly.entity_id
_entity_poly.type
_entity_poly.pdbx_seq_one_letter_code
_entity_poly.pdbx_strand_id
1 'polypeptide(L)'
;MGFGGSAAAMIQSIRNNAKQLANRKNYFEKDVSSKYGTSTKVVDYKKMSPAQFVAFKQKLKENELRRQKNLVFVFGSIMLVILAIIIYFLFYH
;
A
#
# COMPACT_ATOMS: atom_id res chain seq x y z
N MET A 1 4.17 -36.22 -20.03
CA MET A 1 4.52 -35.57 -18.76
C MET A 1 4.47 -36.61 -17.66
N GLY A 2 5.61 -37.21 -17.34
CA GLY A 2 5.70 -38.38 -16.46
C GLY A 2 6.12 -38.02 -15.03
N PHE A 3 5.84 -38.94 -14.10
CA PHE A 3 6.17 -38.93 -12.67
C PHE A 3 7.58 -38.40 -12.32
N GLY A 4 8.57 -38.60 -13.21
CA GLY A 4 9.94 -38.10 -13.03
C GLY A 4 10.08 -36.58 -13.03
N GLY A 5 9.22 -35.84 -13.75
CA GLY A 5 9.22 -34.37 -13.72
C GLY A 5 8.66 -33.82 -12.41
N SER A 6 7.62 -34.47 -11.89
CA SER A 6 6.98 -34.15 -10.61
C SER A 6 7.93 -34.39 -9.43
N ALA A 7 8.65 -35.52 -9.45
CA ALA A 7 9.65 -35.85 -8.43
C ALA A 7 10.85 -34.89 -8.47
N ALA A 8 11.33 -34.53 -9.67
CA ALA A 8 12.41 -33.55 -9.82
C ALA A 8 12.01 -32.15 -9.30
N ALA A 9 10.78 -31.71 -9.58
CA ALA A 9 10.25 -30.45 -9.07
C ALA A 9 10.13 -30.45 -7.54
N MET A 10 9.73 -31.58 -6.95
CA MET A 10 9.66 -31.75 -5.49
C MET A 10 11.07 -31.71 -4.84
N ILE A 11 12.06 -32.38 -5.44
CA ILE A 11 13.44 -32.35 -4.94
C ILE A 11 14.00 -30.92 -5.03
N GLN A 12 13.70 -30.20 -6.11
CA GLN A 12 14.14 -28.82 -6.29
C GLN A 12 13.48 -27.88 -5.27
N SER A 13 12.18 -28.05 -4.98
CA SER A 13 11.49 -27.24 -3.97
C SER A 13 12.02 -27.49 -2.56
N ILE A 14 12.33 -28.74 -2.20
CA ILE A 14 12.95 -29.10 -0.92
C ILE A 14 14.35 -28.45 -0.81
N ARG A 15 15.16 -28.56 -1.86
CA ARG A 15 16.52 -27.98 -1.89
C ARG A 15 16.50 -26.45 -1.76
N ASN A 16 15.56 -25.79 -2.42
CA ASN A 16 15.43 -24.33 -2.33
C ASN A 16 14.98 -23.88 -0.93
N ASN A 17 14.04 -24.59 -0.30
CA ASN A 17 13.63 -24.31 1.07
C ASN A 17 14.79 -24.50 2.07
N ALA A 18 15.57 -25.58 1.93
CA ALA A 18 16.74 -25.82 2.78
C ALA A 18 17.79 -24.71 2.67
N LYS A 19 18.06 -24.21 1.45
CA LYS A 19 18.96 -23.06 1.23
C LYS A 19 18.42 -21.78 1.87
N GLN A 20 17.11 -21.51 1.77
CA GLN A 20 16.49 -20.35 2.41
C GLN A 20 16.56 -20.45 3.95
N LEU A 21 16.32 -21.63 4.52
CA LEU A 21 16.46 -21.88 5.96
C LEU A 21 17.88 -21.63 6.47
N ALA A 22 18.91 -22.07 5.74
CA ALA A 22 20.30 -21.79 6.10
C ALA A 22 20.62 -20.28 6.13
N ASN A 23 20.01 -19.52 5.21
CA ASN A 23 20.20 -18.08 5.10
C ASN A 23 19.32 -17.25 6.04
N ARG A 24 18.34 -17.86 6.75
CA ARG A 24 17.37 -17.15 7.64
C ARG A 24 18.03 -16.30 8.73
N LYS A 25 19.18 -16.72 9.26
CA LYS A 25 19.90 -15.98 10.31
C LYS A 25 20.30 -14.56 9.84
N ASN A 26 20.60 -14.40 8.55
CA ASN A 26 21.07 -13.13 7.98
C ASN A 26 19.95 -12.21 7.48
N TYR A 27 18.67 -12.64 7.48
CA TYR A 27 17.56 -11.78 7.05
C TYR A 27 17.12 -10.79 8.15
N PHE A 28 17.29 -11.17 9.42
CA PHE A 28 16.93 -10.34 10.57
C PHE A 28 18.14 -9.60 11.18
N GLU A 29 19.36 -10.08 10.93
CA GLU A 29 20.61 -9.46 11.38
C GLU A 29 21.18 -8.46 10.37
N LYS A 30 20.49 -8.21 9.26
CA LYS A 30 20.92 -7.15 8.35
C LYS A 30 20.65 -5.81 9.05
N ASP A 31 21.72 -5.16 9.50
CA ASP A 31 21.74 -3.72 9.79
C ASP A 31 21.37 -2.96 8.49
N VAL A 32 20.09 -2.99 8.15
CA VAL A 32 19.55 -2.15 7.10
C VAL A 32 19.50 -0.77 7.72
N SER A 33 20.49 0.07 7.40
CA SER A 33 20.41 1.50 7.70
C SER A 33 19.03 1.96 7.23
N SER A 34 18.16 2.37 8.15
CA SER A 34 16.79 2.72 7.82
C SER A 34 16.81 3.97 6.94
N LYS A 35 16.87 3.77 5.62
CA LYS A 35 16.72 4.84 4.61
C LYS A 35 15.36 5.54 4.72
N TYR A 36 14.44 4.96 5.46
CA TYR A 36 13.15 5.54 5.82
C TYR A 36 13.24 6.00 7.28
N GLY A 37 13.08 7.30 7.47
CA GLY A 37 13.18 7.95 8.78
C GLY A 37 12.32 7.28 9.84
N THR A 38 12.77 7.42 11.09
CA THR A 38 12.15 6.95 12.34
C THR A 38 10.67 6.65 12.17
N SER A 39 10.33 5.35 12.08
CA SER A 39 8.95 4.87 12.14
C SER A 39 8.24 5.64 13.26
N THR A 40 7.23 6.42 12.90
CA THR A 40 6.38 7.13 13.85
C THR A 40 5.91 6.08 14.84
N LYS A 41 6.27 6.24 16.12
CA LYS A 41 5.93 5.29 17.19
C LYS A 41 4.49 4.84 17.00
N VAL A 42 4.28 3.53 16.86
CA VAL A 42 2.94 2.94 16.82
C VAL A 42 2.26 3.36 18.11
N VAL A 43 1.32 4.30 18.01
CA VAL A 43 0.56 4.79 19.17
C VAL A 43 -0.37 3.65 19.56
N ASP A 44 -0.14 3.06 20.73
CA ASP A 44 -1.01 2.00 21.25
C ASP A 44 -2.33 2.61 21.70
N TYR A 45 -3.31 2.61 20.79
CA TYR A 45 -4.62 3.24 20.97
C TYR A 45 -5.46 2.60 22.09
N LYS A 46 -5.03 1.43 22.60
CA LYS A 46 -5.70 0.72 23.70
C LYS A 46 -5.64 1.48 25.03
N LYS A 47 -4.72 2.44 25.18
CA LYS A 47 -4.54 3.27 26.40
C LYS A 47 -4.96 4.73 26.24
N MET A 48 -5.78 5.05 25.23
CA MET A 48 -6.19 6.42 24.96
C MET A 48 -7.32 6.85 25.91
N SER A 49 -7.20 8.02 26.54
CA SER A 49 -8.28 8.60 27.35
C SER A 49 -9.53 8.86 26.50
N PRO A 50 -10.77 8.75 27.03
CA PRO A 50 -11.99 9.01 26.28
C PRO A 50 -11.98 10.36 25.52
N ALA A 51 -11.43 11.41 26.12
CA ALA A 51 -11.31 12.73 25.50
C ALA A 51 -10.36 12.73 24.29
N GLN A 52 -9.24 12.00 24.39
CA GLN A 52 -8.27 11.84 23.30
C GLN A 52 -8.86 11.01 22.15
N PHE A 53 -9.70 10.01 22.47
CA PHE A 53 -10.38 9.19 21.47
C PHE A 53 -11.43 9.98 20.67
N VAL A 54 -12.18 10.89 21.32
CA VAL A 54 -13.12 11.78 20.64
C VAL A 54 -12.38 12.73 19.70
N ALA A 55 -11.30 13.36 20.16
CA ALA A 55 -10.46 14.21 19.31
C ALA A 55 -9.86 13.44 18.12
N PHE A 56 -9.47 12.18 18.32
CA PHE A 56 -8.99 11.31 17.25
C PHE A 56 -10.07 11.00 16.21
N LYS A 57 -11.27 10.63 16.65
CA LYS A 57 -12.42 10.41 15.74
C LYS A 57 -12.72 11.64 14.90
N GLN A 58 -12.67 12.83 15.51
CA GLN A 58 -12.91 14.08 14.81
C GLN A 58 -11.85 14.36 13.74
N LYS A 59 -10.57 14.17 14.08
CA LYS A 59 -9.46 14.27 13.10
C LYS A 59 -9.58 13.28 11.94
N LEU A 60 -9.98 12.04 12.21
CA LEU A 60 -10.22 11.06 11.15
C LEU A 60 -11.33 11.49 10.20
N LYS A 61 -12.45 11.99 10.74
CA LYS A 61 -13.57 12.47 9.94
C LYS A 61 -13.18 13.67 9.07
N GLU A 62 -12.42 14.62 9.62
CA GLU A 62 -11.93 15.78 8.86
C GLU A 62 -10.96 15.38 7.73
N ASN A 63 -10.07 14.44 7.99
CA ASN A 63 -9.13 13.95 6.98
C ASN A 63 -9.87 13.23 5.84
N GLU A 64 -10.87 12.41 6.16
CA GLU A 64 -11.69 11.74 5.15
C GLU A 64 -12.47 12.76 4.29
N LEU A 65 -13.06 13.78 4.91
CA LEU A 65 -13.76 14.84 4.17
C LEU A 65 -12.82 15.63 3.25
N ARG A 66 -11.60 15.96 3.70
CA ARG A 66 -10.59 16.62 2.84
C ARG A 66 -10.18 15.72 1.68
N ARG A 67 -9.96 14.42 1.95
CA ARG A 67 -9.63 13.45 0.91
C ARG A 67 -10.72 13.36 -0.15
N GLN A 68 -11.98 13.25 0.27
CA GLN A 68 -13.12 13.21 -0.65
C GLN A 68 -13.23 14.49 -1.48
N LYS A 69 -13.09 15.67 -0.86
CA LYS A 69 -13.09 16.94 -1.59
C LYS A 69 -11.99 17.02 -2.64
N ASN A 70 -10.77 16.60 -2.29
CA ASN A 70 -9.65 16.58 -3.24
C ASN A 70 -9.91 15.61 -4.39
N LEU A 71 -10.45 14.42 -4.11
CA LEU A 71 -10.79 13.46 -5.16
C LEU A 71 -11.87 14.02 -6.10
N VAL A 72 -12.93 14.60 -5.56
CA VAL A 72 -14.00 15.23 -6.36
C VAL A 72 -13.44 16.35 -7.24
N PHE A 73 -12.52 17.16 -6.72
CA PHE A 73 -11.90 18.24 -7.49
C PHE A 73 -11.00 17.70 -8.62
N VAL A 74 -10.18 16.69 -8.33
CA VAL A 74 -9.29 16.07 -9.33
C VAL A 74 -10.11 15.39 -10.42
N PHE A 75 -11.06 14.53 -10.06
CA PHE A 75 -11.88 13.83 -11.06
C PHE A 75 -12.81 14.78 -11.81
N GLY A 76 -13.40 15.77 -11.12
CA GLY A 76 -14.25 16.78 -11.74
C GLY A 76 -13.49 17.64 -12.75
N SER A 77 -12.26 18.07 -12.43
CA SER A 77 -11.43 18.84 -13.36
C SER A 77 -11.02 18.02 -14.59
N ILE A 78 -10.64 16.75 -14.42
CA ILE A 78 -10.33 15.85 -15.53
C ILE A 78 -11.57 15.65 -16.42
N MET A 79 -12.75 15.42 -15.83
CA MET A 79 -13.98 15.23 -16.59
C MET A 79 -14.34 16.48 -17.40
N LEU A 80 -14.18 17.68 -16.83
CA LEU A 80 -14.40 18.95 -17.52
C LEU A 80 -13.50 19.11 -18.74
N VAL A 81 -12.21 18.76 -18.63
CA VAL A 81 -11.27 18.83 -19.76
C VAL A 81 -11.72 17.88 -20.88
N ILE A 82 -12.10 16.65 -20.55
CA ILE A 82 -12.60 15.68 -21.53
C ILE A 82 -13.85 16.22 -22.25
N LEU A 83 -14.81 16.75 -21.49
CA LEU A 83 -16.02 17.35 -22.06
C LEU A 83 -15.70 18.53 -22.99
N ALA A 84 -14.77 19.40 -22.60
CA ALA A 84 -14.35 20.53 -23.42
C ALA A 84 -13.76 20.07 -24.76
N ILE A 85 -12.94 19.02 -24.75
CA ILE A 85 -12.36 18.43 -25.97
C ILE A 85 -13.45 17.86 -26.88
N ILE A 86 -14.42 17.11 -26.31
CA ILE A 86 -15.53 16.53 -27.08
C ILE A 86 -16.37 17.64 -27.71
N ILE A 87 -16.72 18.68 -26.96
CA ILE A 87 -17.49 19.82 -27.46
C ILE A 87 -16.73 20.53 -28.59
N TYR A 88 -15.43 20.76 -28.42
CA TYR A 88 -14.61 21.36 -29.48
C TYR A 88 -14.65 20.53 -30.77
N PHE A 89 -14.48 19.20 -30.66
CA PHE A 89 -14.53 18.30 -31.81
C PHE A 89 -15.90 18.22 -32.47
N LEU A 90 -16.99 18.40 -31.72
CA LEU A 90 -18.35 18.25 -32.26
C LEU A 90 -18.86 19.51 -32.98
N PHE A 91 -18.36 20.68 -32.60
CA PHE A 91 -18.86 21.97 -33.11
C PHE A 91 -17.86 22.73 -33.99
N TYR A 92 -16.56 22.45 -33.88
CA TYR A 92 -15.51 23.19 -34.58
C TYR A 92 -14.64 22.34 -35.51
N HIS A 93 -14.86 21.02 -35.56
CA HIS A 93 -14.32 20.11 -36.55
C HIS A 93 -15.47 19.42 -37.28
#